data_AF-F2EA28-F1
#
_entry.id   AF-F2EA28-F1
#
_cell.length_a   1.000
_cell.length_b   1.000
_cell.length_c   1.000
_cell.angle_alpha   90.00
_cell.angle_beta   90.00
_cell.angle_gamma   90.00
#
_symmetry.space_group_name_H-M   'P 1'
#
loop_
_entity.id
_entity.type
_entity.pdbx_description
1 polymer ?
#
loop_
_entity_poly.entity_id
_entity_poly.type
_entity_poly.pdbx_seq_one_letter_code
_entity_poly.pdbx_strand_id
1 'polypeptide(L)'
;MQIGFHQCRWGYHNLSVVEDVVENYWSAQIPLDMIWNDDDHMDARKDLTLSPVNYSRPKLLAFLDMLLFHWYVCVACWLGVI
;
A
#
# COMPACT_ATOMS: atom_id res chain seq x y z
N MET A 1 -19.12 -0.12 7.14
CA MET A 1 -18.86 -1.57 7.10
C MET A 1 -17.98 -1.81 5.89
N GLN A 2 -16.70 -2.13 6.07
CA GLN A 2 -15.83 -2.54 4.96
C GLN A 2 -16.05 -4.04 4.74
N ILE A 3 -16.54 -4.39 3.56
CA ILE A 3 -16.90 -5.74 3.12
C ILE A 3 -16.15 -6.16 1.86
N GLY A 4 -15.25 -5.29 1.38
CA GLY A 4 -14.44 -5.52 0.20
C GLY A 4 -13.31 -6.52 0.43
N PHE A 5 -12.62 -6.90 -0.63
CA PHE A 5 -11.43 -7.76 -0.52
C PHE A 5 -10.23 -6.92 -0.07
N HIS A 6 -9.57 -7.35 1.00
CA HIS A 6 -8.39 -6.70 1.56
C HIS A 6 -7.15 -7.56 1.30
N GLN A 7 -6.11 -6.97 0.71
CA GLN A 7 -4.81 -7.61 0.58
C GLN A 7 -3.78 -6.93 1.50
N CYS A 8 -3.06 -7.72 2.29
CA CYS A 8 -1.96 -7.31 3.13
C CYS A 8 -0.76 -8.26 2.97
N ARG A 9 0.45 -7.72 2.99
CA ARG A 9 1.67 -8.53 3.04
C ARG A 9 2.80 -7.75 3.71
N TRP A 10 3.50 -8.42 4.60
CA TRP A 10 4.82 -7.98 5.07
C TRP A 10 5.89 -8.34 4.03
N GLY A 11 6.75 -7.38 3.68
CA GLY A 11 7.79 -7.51 2.67
C GLY A 11 7.53 -6.72 1.39
N TYR A 12 6.63 -5.74 1.39
CA TYR A 12 6.50 -4.78 0.30
C TYR A 12 7.62 -3.73 0.41
N HIS A 13 8.85 -4.16 0.13
CA HIS A 13 10.03 -3.35 0.40
C HIS A 13 10.11 -2.04 -0.41
N ASN A 14 9.40 -1.94 -1.54
CA ASN A 14 9.37 -0.77 -2.41
C ASN A 14 7.95 -0.50 -2.90
N LEU A 15 7.64 0.77 -3.15
CA LEU A 15 6.35 1.17 -3.70
C LEU A 15 6.03 0.48 -5.03
N SER A 16 7.03 0.27 -5.89
CA SER A 16 6.83 -0.39 -7.20
C SER A 16 6.35 -1.84 -7.09
N VAL A 17 6.68 -2.54 -6.00
CA VAL A 17 6.15 -3.89 -5.77
C VAL A 17 4.64 -3.83 -5.49
N VAL A 18 4.19 -2.79 -4.80
CA VAL A 18 2.77 -2.56 -4.49
C VAL A 18 2.01 -2.17 -5.76
N GLU A 19 2.61 -1.30 -6.58
CA GLU A 19 2.11 -0.93 -7.92
C GLU A 19 1.89 -2.19 -8.77
N ASP A 20 2.91 -3.04 -8.89
CA ASP A 20 2.83 -4.30 -9.65
C ASP A 20 1.71 -5.22 -9.11
N VAL A 21 1.52 -5.30 -7.79
CA VAL A 21 0.45 -6.10 -7.20
C VAL A 21 -0.91 -5.57 -7.64
N VAL A 22 -1.15 -4.27 -7.54
CA VAL A 22 -2.43 -3.66 -7.95
C VAL A 22 -2.67 -3.86 -9.45
N GLU A 23 -1.66 -3.67 -10.29
CA GLU A 23 -1.75 -3.92 -11.73
C GLU A 23 -2.06 -5.39 -12.07
N ASN A 24 -1.48 -6.32 -11.31
CA ASN A 24 -1.76 -7.76 -11.48
C ASN A 24 -3.19 -8.12 -11.09
N TYR A 25 -3.72 -7.56 -9.99
CA TYR A 25 -5.13 -7.74 -9.60
C TYR A 25 -6.08 -7.19 -10.67
N TRP A 26 -5.77 -6.01 -11.20
CA TRP A 26 -6.52 -5.39 -12.30
C TRP A 26 -6.50 -6.28 -13.54
N SER A 27 -5.32 -6.72 -13.96
CA SER A 27 -5.11 -7.57 -15.14
C SER A 27 -5.80 -8.94 -15.01
N ALA A 28 -5.84 -9.49 -13.79
CA ALA A 28 -6.50 -10.75 -13.48
C ALA A 28 -8.03 -10.60 -13.27
N GLN A 29 -8.58 -9.38 -13.34
CA GLN A 29 -9.99 -9.08 -13.07
C GLN A 29 -10.46 -9.54 -11.69
N ILE A 30 -9.56 -9.54 -10.70
CA ILE A 30 -9.89 -9.91 -9.32
C ILE A 30 -10.24 -8.62 -8.56
N PRO A 31 -11.43 -8.51 -7.95
CA PRO A 31 -11.80 -7.32 -7.19
C PRO A 31 -10.90 -7.20 -5.96
N LEU A 32 -10.22 -6.05 -5.85
CA LEU A 32 -9.43 -5.64 -4.71
C LEU A 32 -10.01 -4.32 -4.22
N ASP A 33 -10.42 -4.19 -2.96
CA ASP A 33 -10.98 -2.93 -2.45
C ASP A 33 -9.95 -2.15 -1.64
N MET A 34 -9.09 -2.87 -0.92
CA MET A 34 -8.09 -2.27 -0.05
C MET A 34 -6.77 -3.01 -0.09
N ILE A 35 -5.69 -2.24 -0.21
CA ILE A 35 -4.32 -2.74 -0.06
C ILE A 35 -3.71 -2.19 1.23
N TRP A 36 -3.04 -3.06 1.96
CA TRP A 36 -2.41 -2.75 3.21
C TRP A 36 -0.89 -2.85 3.07
N ASN A 37 -0.20 -1.79 3.50
CA ASN A 37 1.25 -1.77 3.62
C ASN A 37 1.64 -1.92 5.08
N ASP A 38 2.43 -2.94 5.39
CA ASP A 38 3.00 -3.16 6.73
C ASP A 38 4.14 -2.16 7.01
N ASP A 39 4.98 -2.40 8.01
CA ASP A 39 6.12 -1.58 8.46
C ASP A 39 7.14 -1.16 7.36
N ASP A 40 7.14 -1.81 6.19
CA ASP A 40 8.08 -1.53 5.10
C ASP A 40 8.03 -0.10 4.54
N HIS A 41 6.92 0.62 4.74
CA HIS A 41 6.80 2.02 4.30
C HIS A 41 7.51 3.02 5.21
N MET A 42 7.87 2.63 6.44
CA MET A 42 8.44 3.52 7.44
C MET A 42 9.96 3.68 7.30
N ASP A 43 10.50 4.82 7.72
CA ASP A 43 11.96 5.00 7.83
C ASP A 43 12.49 4.25 9.05
N ALA A 44 13.18 3.14 8.82
CA ALA A 44 13.79 2.32 9.87
C ALA A 44 12.81 1.93 11.00
N ARG A 45 11.55 1.62 10.64
CA ARG A 45 10.46 1.21 11.55
C ARG A 45 10.04 2.27 12.57
N LYS A 46 10.27 3.54 12.24
CA LYS A 46 9.81 4.65 13.07
C LYS A 46 8.38 5.01 12.68
N ASP A 47 7.48 4.94 13.65
CA ASP A 47 6.09 5.36 13.47
C ASP A 47 5.99 6.78 12.91
N LEU A 48 4.98 7.02 12.06
CA LEU A 48 4.71 8.32 11.43
C LEU A 48 5.83 8.86 10.54
N THR A 49 6.75 7.99 10.11
CA THR A 49 7.78 8.33 9.12
C THR A 49 7.55 7.61 7.80
N LEU A 50 8.24 8.05 6.75
CA LEU A 50 8.17 7.45 5.43
C LEU A 50 9.58 7.25 4.88
N SER A 51 9.89 6.05 4.40
CA SER A 51 11.20 5.71 3.86
C SER A 51 11.51 6.58 2.63
N PRO A 52 12.53 7.46 2.67
CA PRO A 52 12.80 8.39 1.57
C PRO A 52 13.30 7.69 0.30
N VAL A 53 13.85 6.48 0.44
CA VAL A 53 14.41 5.70 -0.67
C VAL A 53 13.32 4.84 -1.32
N ASN A 54 12.60 4.07 -0.50
CA ASN A 54 11.69 3.04 -0.99
C ASN A 54 10.26 3.54 -1.19
N TYR A 55 9.86 4.55 -0.40
CA TYR A 55 8.54 5.16 -0.38
C TYR A 55 8.67 6.67 -0.44
N SER A 56 9.30 7.22 -1.48
CA SER A 56 9.42 8.67 -1.57
C SER A 56 8.03 9.33 -1.64
N ARG A 57 7.83 10.39 -0.85
CA ARG A 57 6.56 11.13 -0.78
C ARG A 57 5.95 11.46 -2.15
N PRO A 58 6.68 11.99 -3.16
CA PRO A 58 6.07 12.31 -4.46
C PRO A 58 5.56 11.07 -5.19
N LYS A 59 6.28 9.94 -5.10
CA LYS A 59 5.83 8.68 -5.71
C LYS A 59 4.61 8.12 -4.99
N LEU A 60 4.60 8.15 -3.66
CA LEU A 60 3.46 7.72 -2.87
C LEU A 60 2.20 8.52 -3.19
N LEU A 61 2.31 9.85 -3.34
CA LEU A 61 1.18 10.70 -3.72
C LEU A 61 0.65 10.33 -5.12
N ALA A 62 1.54 10.14 -6.11
CA ALA A 62 1.13 9.71 -7.44
C ALA A 62 0.44 8.32 -7.42
N PHE A 63 0.93 7.40 -6.58
CA PHE A 63 0.31 6.09 -6.38
C PHE A 63 -1.08 6.21 -5.74
N LEU A 64 -1.24 7.04 -4.70
CA LEU A 64 -2.53 7.29 -4.07
C LEU A 64 -3.53 7.92 -5.05
N ASP A 65 -3.10 8.86 -5.90
CA ASP A 65 -3.94 9.44 -6.94
C ASP A 65 -4.41 8.37 -7.94
N MET A 66 -3.53 7.45 -8.33
CA MET A 66 -3.86 6.30 -9.19
C MET A 66 -4.88 5.36 -8.52
N LEU A 67 -4.74 5.10 -7.22
CA LEU A 67 -5.68 4.26 -6.47
C LEU A 67 -7.07 4.89 -6.35
N LEU A 68 -7.13 6.20 -6.06
CA LEU A 68 -8.38 6.94 -5.95
C LEU A 68 -9.16 6.94 -7.28
N PHE A 69 -8.45 7.00 -8.42
CA PHE A 69 -9.07 6.89 -9.73
C PHE A 69 -9.77 5.54 -9.94
N HIS A 70 -9.21 4.47 -9.40
CA HIS A 70 -9.75 3.11 -9.49
C HIS A 70 -10.61 2.71 -8.28
N TRP A 71 -10.94 3.67 -7.40
CA TRP A 71 -11.74 3.47 -6.19
C TRP A 71 -11.13 2.54 -5.13
N TYR A 72 -9.80 2.38 -5.14
CA TYR A 72 -9.07 1.58 -4.17
C TYR A 72 -8.63 2.41 -2.96
N VAL A 73 -8.51 1.75 -1.80
CA VAL A 73 -8.00 2.38 -0.57
C VAL A 73 -6.66 1.76 -0.17
N CYS A 74 -5.65 2.59 0.07
CA CYS A 74 -4.39 2.15 0.68
C CYS A 74 -4.38 2.52 2.16
N VAL A 75 -4.08 1.56 3.03
CA VAL A 75 -4.00 1.79 4.47
C VAL A 75 -2.69 1.22 5.02
N ALA A 76 -2.09 1.87 6.01
CA ALA A 76 -0.99 1.30 6.76
C ALA A 76 -1.51 0.20 7.70
N CYS A 77 -1.02 -1.02 7.56
CA CYS A 77 -1.29 -2.12 8.49
C CYS A 77 -0.19 -2.11 9.54
N TRP A 78 -0.47 -1.47 10.66
CA TRP A 78 0.36 -1.65 11.85
C TRP A 78 -0.54 -1.74 13.07
N LEU A 79 -0.66 -2.97 13.58
CA LEU A 79 -1.27 -3.30 14.87
C LEU A 79 -0.11 -3.69 15.79
N GLY A 80 0.60 -2.71 16.37
CA GLY A 80 1.91 -2.99 16.97
C GLY A 80 2.35 -2.16 18.17
N VAL A 81 1.46 -1.53 18.94
CA VAL A 81 1.74 -1.38 20.39
C VAL A 81 1.17 -2.63 21.06
N ILE A 82 2.04 -3.62 21.32
CA ILE A 82 1.95 -4.51 22.48
C ILE A 82 3.02 -4.04 23.45
#